data_AF-A0A4Q5TI95-F1
#
_entry.id   AF-A0A4Q5TI95-F1
#
_cell.length_a   1.000
_cell.length_b   1.000
_cell.length_c   1.000
_cell.angle_alpha   90.00
_cell.angle_beta   90.00
_cell.angle_gamma   90.00
#
_symmetry.space_group_name_H-M   'P 1'
#
loop_
_entity.id
_entity.type
_entity.pdbx_description
1 polymer ?
#
loop_
_entity_poly.entity_id
_entity_poly.type
_entity_poly.pdbx_seq_one_letter_code
_entity_poly.pdbx_strand_id
1 'polypeptide(L)'
;MKQLAPIALACVLLSTACKKVNEPILTPEQPELVGKQNIDASIRSSLESQRRFEWSMTTPQVVWSALQQEDQLLSVGYKPVGTGNIDNNIHTIDIHSNTWKAAKEKLIQQILSAEQQLDRTLTREQVVIIEDETLPFINVSVKNFETVKMLRANSSVRYAEPMAYEPKPAISTDSDSGCGSNVAEGGLVAGVDY
;
A
#
# COMPACT_ATOMS: atom_id res chain seq x y z
N MET A 1 36.75 -14.39 84.93
CA MET A 1 37.35 -14.91 83.68
C MET A 1 36.23 -15.29 82.72
N LYS A 2 36.28 -14.74 81.49
CA LYS A 2 35.58 -15.14 80.25
C LYS A 2 34.06 -14.88 80.16
N GLN A 3 33.45 -14.44 79.06
CA GLN A 3 33.84 -13.74 77.81
C GLN A 3 32.54 -13.15 77.19
N LEU A 4 32.73 -12.25 76.22
CA LEU A 4 31.78 -11.38 75.51
C LEU A 4 30.70 -12.09 74.67
N ALA A 5 29.56 -11.41 74.40
CA ALA A 5 29.15 -11.03 73.02
C ALA A 5 27.83 -10.22 72.98
N PRO A 6 27.74 -9.12 72.19
CA PRO A 6 26.52 -8.36 71.93
C PRO A 6 25.80 -8.86 70.66
N ILE A 7 24.46 -8.92 70.68
CA ILE A 7 23.66 -9.22 69.49
C ILE A 7 23.44 -7.92 68.72
N ALA A 8 24.12 -7.79 67.58
CA ALA A 8 23.92 -6.73 66.61
C ALA A 8 22.65 -7.00 65.79
N LEU A 9 21.64 -6.13 65.92
CA LEU A 9 20.45 -6.13 65.08
C LEU A 9 20.75 -5.28 63.83
N ALA A 10 21.22 -5.93 62.76
CA ALA A 10 21.42 -5.30 61.46
C ALA A 10 20.10 -5.27 60.68
N CYS A 11 19.50 -4.07 60.57
CA CYS A 11 18.39 -3.80 59.66
C CYS A 11 18.85 -3.95 58.21
N VAL A 12 18.46 -5.06 57.56
CA VAL A 12 18.60 -5.26 56.12
C VAL A 12 17.54 -4.42 55.40
N LEU A 13 17.97 -3.29 54.84
CA LEU A 13 17.18 -2.48 53.91
C LEU A 13 17.03 -3.24 52.59
N LEU A 14 15.81 -3.73 52.34
CA LEU A 14 15.41 -4.29 51.04
C LEU A 14 15.19 -3.14 50.05
N SER A 15 16.19 -2.85 49.22
CA SER A 15 16.03 -1.99 48.05
C SER A 15 15.35 -2.78 46.93
N THR A 16 14.03 -2.58 46.80
CA THR A 16 13.28 -3.00 45.61
C THR A 16 13.66 -2.11 44.43
N ALA A 17 14.67 -2.54 43.67
CA ALA A 17 14.98 -1.96 42.38
C ALA A 17 13.87 -2.31 41.38
N CYS A 18 13.01 -1.34 41.08
CA CYS A 18 12.13 -1.40 39.91
C CYS A 18 13.00 -1.48 38.65
N LYS A 19 13.20 -2.69 38.12
CA LYS A 19 13.63 -2.84 36.73
C LYS A 19 12.51 -2.30 35.85
N LYS A 20 12.76 -1.18 35.18
CA LYS A 20 11.97 -0.78 34.00
C LYS A 20 12.03 -1.96 33.03
N VAL A 21 10.93 -2.69 32.91
CA VAL A 21 10.78 -3.73 31.88
C VAL A 21 10.75 -2.97 30.57
N ASN A 22 11.87 -2.99 29.86
CA ASN A 22 11.94 -2.51 28.50
C ASN A 22 11.22 -3.57 27.67
N GLU A 23 9.91 -3.41 27.47
CA GLU A 23 9.21 -4.26 26.50
C GLU A 23 9.89 -4.05 25.14
N PRO A 24 10.29 -5.12 24.45
CA PRO A 24 10.81 -4.98 23.10
C PRO A 24 9.71 -4.35 22.26
N ILE A 25 10.01 -3.19 21.67
CA ILE A 25 9.17 -2.62 20.62
C ILE A 25 9.20 -3.63 19.49
N LEU A 26 8.12 -4.41 19.35
CA LEU A 26 7.88 -5.27 18.20
C LEU A 26 7.71 -4.36 17.00
N THR A 27 8.81 -4.03 16.33
CA THR A 27 8.75 -3.39 15.02
C THR A 27 8.21 -4.46 14.07
N PRO A 28 7.05 -4.25 13.42
CA PRO A 28 6.48 -5.24 12.53
C PRO A 28 7.49 -5.59 11.43
N GLU A 29 7.82 -6.87 11.32
CA GLU A 29 8.81 -7.35 10.36
C GLU A 29 8.33 -7.09 8.93
N GLN A 30 9.05 -6.23 8.21
CA GLN A 30 8.79 -5.96 6.80
C GLN A 30 9.58 -6.97 5.95
N PRO A 31 9.03 -7.48 4.84
CA PRO A 31 9.71 -8.47 4.03
C PRO A 31 10.87 -7.83 3.27
N GLU A 32 11.82 -8.66 2.85
CA GLU A 32 12.86 -8.25 1.90
C GLU A 32 12.23 -7.74 0.60
N LEU A 33 12.78 -6.66 0.05
CA LEU A 33 12.26 -6.06 -1.18
C LEU A 33 12.75 -6.81 -2.42
N VAL A 34 11.81 -7.11 -3.31
CA VAL A 34 12.11 -7.58 -4.66
C VAL A 34 12.66 -6.39 -5.45
N GLY A 35 13.89 -6.50 -5.95
CA GLY A 35 14.51 -5.43 -6.73
C GLY A 35 13.74 -5.10 -8.01
N LYS A 36 13.73 -3.81 -8.39
CA LYS A 36 13.01 -3.29 -9.59
C LYS A 36 13.21 -4.13 -10.84
N GLN A 37 14.46 -4.52 -11.12
CA GLN A 37 14.80 -5.32 -12.30
C GLN A 37 14.06 -6.68 -12.33
N ASN A 38 13.87 -7.31 -11.16
CA ASN A 38 13.16 -8.57 -11.05
C ASN A 38 11.65 -8.40 -11.22
N ILE A 39 11.08 -7.30 -10.69
CA ILE A 39 9.68 -6.96 -10.90
C ILE A 39 9.43 -6.67 -12.39
N ASP A 40 10.27 -5.85 -13.02
CA ASP A 40 10.20 -5.52 -14.45
C ASP A 40 10.34 -6.78 -15.33
N ALA A 41 11.25 -7.69 -14.99
CA ALA A 41 11.41 -8.96 -15.69
C ALA A 41 10.18 -9.86 -15.55
N SER A 42 9.56 -9.92 -14.37
CA SER A 42 8.33 -10.67 -14.13
C SER A 42 7.16 -10.11 -14.96
N ILE A 43 6.98 -8.78 -14.96
CA ILE A 43 5.96 -8.09 -15.75
C ILE A 43 6.16 -8.39 -17.24
N ARG A 44 7.39 -8.25 -17.75
CA ARG A 44 7.73 -8.53 -19.14
C ARG A 44 7.42 -9.97 -19.53
N SER A 45 7.85 -10.93 -18.71
CA SER A 45 7.57 -12.35 -18.92
C SER A 45 6.06 -12.63 -18.98
N SER A 46 5.26 -12.01 -18.12
CA SER A 46 3.79 -12.12 -18.16
C SER A 46 3.21 -11.56 -19.47
N LEU A 47 3.67 -10.40 -19.91
CA LEU A 47 3.21 -9.79 -21.16
C LEU A 47 3.61 -10.60 -22.40
N GLU A 48 4.81 -11.19 -22.41
CA GLU A 48 5.28 -12.04 -23.51
C GLU A 48 4.50 -13.37 -23.58
N SER A 49 4.30 -14.01 -22.43
CA SER A 49 3.69 -15.35 -22.36
C SER A 49 2.16 -15.35 -22.34
N GLN A 50 1.53 -14.37 -21.69
CA GLN A 50 0.08 -14.31 -21.47
C GLN A 50 -0.60 -13.12 -22.16
N ARG A 51 0.17 -12.21 -22.76
CA ARG A 51 -0.33 -10.97 -23.40
C ARG A 51 -1.09 -10.04 -22.44
N ARG A 52 -0.93 -10.24 -21.13
CA ARG A 52 -1.49 -9.41 -20.07
C ARG A 52 -0.63 -9.51 -18.82
N PHE A 53 -0.76 -8.50 -17.97
CA PHE A 53 -0.23 -8.51 -16.63
C PHE A 53 -1.30 -7.94 -15.71
N GLU A 54 -1.49 -8.57 -14.55
CA GLU A 54 -2.32 -8.05 -13.47
C GLU A 54 -1.57 -8.22 -12.16
N TRP A 55 -1.65 -7.23 -11.28
CA TRP A 55 -1.02 -7.31 -9.97
C TRP A 55 -1.58 -8.46 -9.13
N SER A 56 -2.82 -8.89 -9.41
CA SER A 56 -3.45 -10.10 -8.86
C SER A 56 -2.62 -11.37 -9.11
N MET A 57 -1.85 -11.44 -10.21
CA MET A 57 -1.04 -12.59 -10.59
C MET A 57 0.27 -12.71 -9.78
N THR A 58 0.61 -11.69 -8.99
CA THR A 58 1.87 -11.62 -8.25
C THR A 58 1.72 -11.98 -6.77
N THR A 59 2.82 -12.02 -6.01
CA THR A 59 2.76 -12.22 -4.56
C THR A 59 2.54 -10.89 -3.82
N PRO A 60 2.04 -10.90 -2.56
CA PRO A 60 1.93 -9.66 -1.79
C PRO A 60 3.27 -8.94 -1.65
N GLN A 61 4.37 -9.71 -1.56
CA GLN A 61 5.73 -9.17 -1.47
C GLN A 61 6.11 -8.37 -2.74
N VAL A 62 5.70 -8.81 -3.93
CA VAL A 62 5.97 -8.07 -5.18
C VAL A 62 5.18 -6.76 -5.22
N VAL A 63 3.88 -6.80 -4.87
CA VAL A 63 3.06 -5.58 -4.76
C VAL A 63 3.65 -4.59 -3.75
N TRP A 64 4.05 -5.09 -2.58
CA TRP A 64 4.74 -4.30 -1.56
C TRP A 64 6.05 -3.70 -2.07
N SER A 65 6.87 -4.51 -2.74
CA SER A 65 8.16 -4.04 -3.27
C SER A 65 7.99 -2.98 -4.36
N ALA A 66 6.91 -3.07 -5.15
CA ALA A 66 6.54 -2.05 -6.12
C ALA A 66 6.09 -0.74 -5.43
N LEU A 67 5.27 -0.81 -4.38
CA LEU A 67 4.88 0.36 -3.58
C LEU A 67 6.09 1.08 -2.98
N GLN A 68 7.06 0.32 -2.45
CA GLN A 68 8.25 0.88 -1.79
C GLN A 68 9.23 1.59 -2.74
N GLN A 69 9.07 1.42 -4.05
CA GLN A 69 9.90 2.11 -5.04
C GLN A 69 9.37 3.49 -5.42
N GLU A 70 8.11 3.77 -5.08
CA GLU A 70 7.38 4.97 -5.51
C GLU A 70 6.73 5.67 -4.30
N ASP A 71 5.54 6.24 -4.50
CA ASP A 71 4.80 7.08 -3.53
C ASP A 71 4.00 6.32 -2.47
N GLN A 72 4.11 4.97 -2.45
CA GLN A 72 3.36 4.10 -1.54
C GLN A 72 1.83 4.25 -1.63
N LEU A 73 1.32 4.72 -2.78
CA LEU A 73 -0.12 4.80 -3.03
C LEU A 73 -0.64 3.53 -3.69
N LEU A 74 -1.69 2.99 -3.08
CA LEU A 74 -2.37 1.78 -3.53
C LEU A 74 -3.81 2.12 -3.93
N SER A 75 -4.19 1.74 -5.15
CA SER A 75 -5.60 1.78 -5.56
C SER A 75 -6.28 0.48 -5.16
N VAL A 76 -7.41 0.61 -4.47
CA VAL A 76 -8.14 -0.52 -3.89
C VAL A 76 -9.58 -0.50 -4.37
N GLY A 77 -9.90 -1.40 -5.31
CA GLY A 77 -11.28 -1.63 -5.74
C GLY A 77 -12.03 -2.47 -4.70
N TYR A 78 -13.25 -2.10 -4.36
CA TYR A 78 -14.04 -2.79 -3.36
C TYR A 78 -15.42 -3.22 -3.87
N LYS A 79 -16.06 -4.12 -3.12
CA LYS A 79 -17.45 -4.55 -3.31
C LYS A 79 -18.03 -5.07 -2.00
N PRO A 80 -19.35 -5.08 -1.83
CA PRO A 80 -19.96 -5.79 -0.72
C PRO A 80 -19.63 -7.29 -0.75
N VAL A 81 -19.58 -7.91 0.43
CA VAL A 81 -19.37 -9.36 0.56
C VAL A 81 -20.49 -10.10 -0.18
N GLY A 82 -20.13 -11.10 -0.98
CA GLY A 82 -21.09 -11.95 -1.68
C GLY A 82 -21.59 -11.42 -3.02
N THR A 83 -21.25 -10.19 -3.43
CA THR A 83 -21.72 -9.56 -4.69
C THR A 83 -21.23 -10.26 -5.97
N GLY A 84 -20.28 -11.19 -5.90
CA GLY A 84 -19.72 -11.84 -7.08
C GLY A 84 -18.80 -10.93 -7.90
N ASN A 85 -18.58 -11.25 -9.18
CA ASN A 85 -17.85 -10.39 -10.11
C ASN A 85 -18.80 -9.27 -10.60
N ILE A 86 -18.31 -8.03 -10.64
CA ILE A 86 -19.10 -6.84 -11.02
C ILE A 86 -18.62 -6.16 -12.30
N ASP A 87 -17.62 -6.71 -12.99
CA ASP A 87 -16.86 -6.00 -14.03
C ASP A 87 -17.76 -5.61 -15.21
N ASN A 88 -18.73 -6.45 -15.54
CA ASN A 88 -19.66 -6.22 -16.65
C ASN A 88 -20.85 -5.30 -16.30
N ASN A 89 -21.07 -4.99 -15.02
CA ASN A 89 -22.20 -4.20 -14.54
C ASN A 89 -21.79 -3.10 -13.56
N ILE A 90 -20.50 -2.75 -13.51
CA ILE A 90 -19.99 -1.73 -12.59
C ILE A 90 -20.67 -0.37 -12.80
N HIS A 91 -21.03 -0.06 -14.04
CA HIS A 91 -21.74 1.16 -14.44
C HIS A 91 -23.18 1.25 -13.92
N THR A 92 -23.78 0.14 -13.46
CA THR A 92 -25.15 0.12 -12.92
C THR A 92 -25.18 0.22 -11.40
N ILE A 93 -24.02 0.29 -10.75
CA ILE A 93 -23.90 0.23 -9.30
C ILE A 93 -24.10 1.62 -8.70
N ASP A 94 -25.03 1.72 -7.75
CA ASP A 94 -25.13 2.89 -6.88
C ASP A 94 -24.21 2.70 -5.66
N ILE A 95 -23.02 3.33 -5.72
CA ILE A 95 -22.04 3.28 -4.64
C ILE A 95 -22.49 4.07 -3.39
N HIS A 96 -23.51 4.92 -3.51
CA HIS A 96 -24.06 5.69 -2.37
C HIS A 96 -25.15 4.94 -1.61
N SER A 97 -25.59 3.78 -2.12
CA SER A 97 -26.49 2.90 -1.39
C SER A 97 -25.86 2.43 -0.06
N ASN A 98 -26.70 2.14 0.93
CA ASN A 98 -26.23 1.80 2.28
C ASN A 98 -25.28 0.60 2.29
N THR A 99 -25.53 -0.40 1.42
CA THR A 99 -24.69 -1.60 1.32
C THR A 99 -23.28 -1.30 0.81
N TRP A 100 -23.16 -0.40 -0.17
CA TRP A 100 -21.86 -0.01 -0.74
C TRP A 100 -21.10 0.94 0.17
N LYS A 101 -21.79 1.90 0.79
CA LYS A 101 -21.21 2.73 1.86
C LYS A 101 -20.67 1.88 3.00
N ALA A 102 -21.46 0.94 3.50
CA ALA A 102 -21.02 0.05 4.58
C ALA A 102 -19.81 -0.81 4.20
N ALA A 103 -19.74 -1.27 2.94
CA ALA A 103 -18.59 -2.02 2.44
C ALA A 103 -17.32 -1.15 2.39
N LYS A 104 -17.43 0.09 1.88
CA LYS A 104 -16.34 1.07 1.85
C LYS A 104 -15.83 1.38 3.25
N GLU A 105 -16.73 1.76 4.16
CA GLU A 105 -16.38 2.13 5.53
C GLU A 105 -15.73 0.98 6.31
N LYS A 106 -16.25 -0.24 6.15
CA LYS A 106 -15.65 -1.42 6.76
C LYS A 106 -14.23 -1.65 6.25
N LEU A 107 -14.00 -1.52 4.93
CA LEU A 107 -12.69 -1.71 4.34
C LEU A 107 -11.70 -0.63 4.83
N ILE A 108 -12.11 0.64 4.84
CA ILE A 108 -11.29 1.74 5.35
C ILE A 108 -10.91 1.50 6.81
N GLN A 109 -11.84 1.06 7.65
CA GLN A 109 -11.54 0.73 9.05
C GLN A 109 -10.52 -0.41 9.17
N GLN A 110 -10.61 -1.44 8.32
CA GLN A 110 -9.63 -2.53 8.31
C GLN A 110 -8.23 -2.06 7.89
N ILE A 111 -8.15 -1.20 6.87
CA ILE A 111 -6.89 -0.60 6.42
C ILE A 111 -6.30 0.26 7.55
N LEU A 112 -7.09 1.18 8.11
CA LEU A 112 -6.65 2.07 9.18
C LEU A 112 -6.13 1.28 10.39
N SER A 113 -6.86 0.23 10.82
CA SER A 113 -6.42 -0.62 11.92
C SER A 113 -5.13 -1.39 11.62
N ALA A 114 -4.88 -1.77 10.37
CA ALA A 114 -3.63 -2.40 9.96
C ALA A 114 -2.47 -1.38 9.97
N GLU A 115 -2.65 -0.19 9.41
CA GLU A 115 -1.63 0.87 9.42
C GLU A 115 -1.31 1.36 10.85
N GLN A 116 -2.32 1.41 11.73
CA GLN A 116 -2.14 1.77 13.14
C GLN A 116 -1.32 0.78 13.97
N GLN A 117 -1.00 -0.40 13.42
CA GLN A 117 0.00 -1.30 14.03
C GLN A 117 1.40 -0.70 13.98
N LEU A 118 1.71 0.15 12.99
CA LEU A 118 2.97 0.88 12.89
C LEU A 118 2.91 2.22 13.63
N ASP A 119 1.82 2.96 13.45
CA ASP A 119 1.61 4.26 14.06
C ASP A 119 0.16 4.45 14.48
N ARG A 120 -0.09 4.32 15.78
CA ARG A 120 -1.42 4.45 16.39
C ARG A 120 -2.03 5.85 16.25
N THR A 121 -1.24 6.86 15.85
CA THR A 121 -1.72 8.24 15.69
C THR A 121 -2.32 8.51 14.31
N LEU A 122 -2.14 7.57 13.36
CA LEU A 122 -2.68 7.71 12.01
C LEU A 122 -4.20 7.87 12.05
N THR A 123 -4.69 8.88 11.33
CA THR A 123 -6.13 9.14 11.13
C THR A 123 -6.58 8.64 9.76
N ARG A 124 -7.90 8.60 9.56
CA ARG A 124 -8.49 8.23 8.26
C ARG A 124 -7.95 9.12 7.14
N GLU A 125 -7.91 10.42 7.36
CA GLU A 125 -7.55 11.43 6.35
C GLU A 125 -6.07 11.35 5.93
N GLN A 126 -5.23 10.78 6.79
CA GLN A 126 -3.82 10.52 6.48
C GLN A 126 -3.61 9.23 5.68
N VAL A 127 -4.54 8.28 5.79
CA VAL A 127 -4.47 6.98 5.13
C VAL A 127 -5.27 6.97 3.83
N VAL A 128 -6.45 7.59 3.78
CA VAL A 128 -7.35 7.61 2.62
C VAL A 128 -7.14 8.90 1.85
N ILE A 129 -6.58 8.79 0.64
CA ILE A 129 -6.20 9.92 -0.20
C ILE A 129 -7.33 10.30 -1.16
N ILE A 130 -7.99 9.29 -1.75
CA ILE A 130 -9.12 9.49 -2.65
C ILE A 130 -10.22 8.51 -2.28
N GLU A 131 -11.44 9.02 -2.17
CA GLU A 131 -12.67 8.24 -2.20
C GLU A 131 -13.41 8.64 -3.47
N ASP A 132 -13.57 7.70 -4.40
CA ASP A 132 -14.28 8.00 -5.64
C ASP A 132 -15.80 8.01 -5.38
N GLU A 133 -16.49 8.98 -5.97
CA GLU A 133 -17.93 9.18 -5.81
C GLU A 133 -18.76 8.52 -6.93
N THR A 134 -18.12 7.89 -7.92
CA THR A 134 -18.77 7.23 -9.05
C THR A 134 -18.46 5.73 -9.13
N LEU A 135 -17.21 5.35 -8.92
CA LEU A 135 -16.70 4.00 -9.02
C LEU A 135 -16.33 3.45 -7.64
N PRO A 136 -16.48 2.13 -7.40
CA PRO A 136 -16.19 1.54 -6.11
C PRO A 136 -14.69 1.28 -5.93
N PHE A 137 -13.91 2.35 -5.80
CA PHE A 137 -12.51 2.27 -5.39
C PHE A 137 -12.14 3.40 -4.42
N ILE A 138 -11.04 3.18 -3.70
CA ILE A 138 -10.37 4.17 -2.88
C ILE A 138 -8.88 4.13 -3.17
N ASN A 139 -8.17 5.25 -3.01
CA ASN A 139 -6.71 5.27 -3.01
C ASN A 139 -6.22 5.52 -1.59
N VAL A 140 -5.25 4.71 -1.15
CA VAL A 140 -4.74 4.75 0.21
C VAL A 140 -3.21 4.81 0.23
N SER A 141 -2.66 5.51 1.21
CA SER A 141 -1.23 5.44 1.53
C SER A 141 -0.99 4.21 2.41
N VAL A 142 -0.06 3.35 1.99
CA VAL A 142 0.20 2.05 2.64
C VAL A 142 1.65 1.97 3.11
N LYS A 143 1.85 1.94 4.42
CA LYS A 143 3.16 1.85 5.07
C LYS A 143 3.38 0.52 5.77
N ASN A 144 2.35 -0.31 5.89
CA ASN A 144 2.42 -1.63 6.51
C ASN A 144 2.26 -2.75 5.49
N PHE A 145 3.23 -3.67 5.41
CA PHE A 145 3.09 -4.89 4.62
C PHE A 145 1.86 -5.73 4.99
N GLU A 146 1.44 -5.73 6.27
CA GLU A 146 0.23 -6.43 6.71
C GLU A 146 -1.03 -5.91 6.01
N THR A 147 -1.09 -4.62 5.68
CA THR A 147 -2.19 -4.03 4.92
C THR A 147 -2.28 -4.64 3.53
N VAL A 148 -1.16 -4.80 2.83
CA VAL A 148 -1.13 -5.44 1.49
C VAL A 148 -1.60 -6.89 1.59
N LYS A 149 -1.13 -7.65 2.58
CA LYS A 149 -1.57 -9.04 2.78
C LYS A 149 -3.08 -9.14 3.06
N MET A 150 -3.57 -8.29 3.97
CA MET A 150 -4.98 -8.24 4.35
C MET A 150 -5.85 -7.91 3.15
N LEU A 151 -5.49 -6.88 2.37
CA LEU A 151 -6.26 -6.46 1.20
C LEU A 151 -6.34 -7.57 0.16
N ARG A 152 -5.23 -8.23 -0.16
CA ARG A 152 -5.20 -9.29 -1.19
C ARG A 152 -5.88 -10.58 -0.75
N ALA A 153 -6.07 -10.80 0.54
CA ALA A 153 -6.83 -11.93 1.09
C ALA A 153 -8.33 -11.61 1.29
N ASN A 154 -8.74 -10.34 1.16
CA ASN A 154 -10.09 -9.91 1.48
C ASN A 154 -11.05 -10.14 0.30
N SER A 155 -12.06 -10.98 0.50
CA SER A 155 -13.09 -11.27 -0.53
C SER A 155 -13.93 -10.07 -0.99
N SER A 156 -13.89 -8.97 -0.24
CA SER A 156 -14.54 -7.69 -0.58
C SER A 156 -13.66 -6.79 -1.45
N VAL A 157 -12.38 -7.13 -1.62
CA VAL A 157 -11.43 -6.39 -2.45
C VAL A 157 -11.39 -7.02 -3.84
N ARG A 158 -11.55 -6.21 -4.87
CA ARG A 158 -11.47 -6.62 -6.29
C ARG A 158 -10.03 -6.60 -6.79
N TYR A 159 -9.30 -5.57 -6.40
CA TYR A 159 -7.89 -5.37 -6.72
C TYR A 159 -7.26 -4.47 -5.67
N ALA A 160 -5.95 -4.58 -5.50
CA ALA A 160 -5.13 -3.79 -4.60
C ALA A 160 -3.78 -3.58 -5.28
N GLU A 161 -3.63 -2.47 -6.00
CA GLU A 161 -2.59 -2.29 -7.02
C GLU A 161 -1.79 -1.00 -6.81
N PRO A 162 -0.44 -1.01 -6.96
CA PRO A 162 0.38 0.19 -6.87
C PRO A 162 0.01 1.17 -7.99
N MET A 163 -0.17 2.44 -7.65
CA MET A 163 -0.59 3.45 -8.63
C MET A 163 0.56 3.95 -9.51
N ALA A 164 1.75 4.12 -8.93
CA ALA A 164 2.87 4.80 -9.58
C ALA A 164 3.93 3.85 -10.16
N TYR A 165 3.76 2.53 -10.06
CA TYR A 165 4.79 1.61 -10.55
C TYR A 165 4.78 1.50 -12.08
N GLU A 166 5.83 2.02 -12.70
CA GLU A 166 6.05 1.89 -14.14
C GLU A 166 7.20 0.92 -14.45
N PRO A 167 6.95 -0.18 -15.20
CA PRO A 167 8.00 -1.09 -15.61
C PRO A 167 8.89 -0.44 -16.67
N LYS A 168 10.21 -0.59 -16.52
CA LYS A 168 11.13 -0.07 -17.55
C LYS A 168 10.97 -0.86 -18.86
N PRO A 169 10.81 -0.17 -20.00
CA PRO A 169 10.73 -0.84 -21.29
C PRO A 169 12.04 -1.58 -21.58
N ALA A 170 11.95 -2.72 -22.26
CA ALA A 170 13.11 -3.57 -22.60
C ALA A 170 14.09 -2.87 -23.57
N ILE A 171 13.58 -1.90 -24.33
CA ILE A 171 14.33 -1.03 -25.21
C ILE A 171 13.86 0.38 -24.87
N SER A 172 14.76 1.33 -24.64
CA SER A 172 14.43 2.75 -24.58
C SER A 172 14.00 3.22 -25.97
N THR A 173 12.79 2.85 -26.39
CA THR A 173 12.13 3.44 -27.53
C THR A 173 11.42 4.68 -27.02
N ASP A 174 12.15 5.79 -26.95
CA ASP A 174 11.54 7.10 -27.07
C ASP A 174 10.78 7.06 -28.40
N SER A 175 9.47 6.80 -28.30
CA SER A 175 8.63 6.61 -29.46
C SER A 175 8.35 8.00 -30.02
N ASP A 176 9.11 8.40 -31.03
CA ASP A 176 8.99 9.68 -31.77
C ASP A 176 7.67 9.78 -32.59
N SER A 177 6.67 8.96 -32.25
CA SER A 177 5.43 8.76 -33.01
C SER A 177 4.19 9.33 -32.30
N GLY A 178 4.35 9.96 -31.14
CA GLY A 178 3.26 10.59 -30.39
C GLY A 178 3.65 11.99 -29.97
N CYS A 179 3.06 13.00 -30.62
CA CYS A 179 3.47 14.41 -30.62
C CYS A 179 4.75 14.63 -31.43
N GLY A 180 4.60 14.68 -32.75
CA GLY A 180 5.61 15.31 -33.59
C GLY A 180 5.97 16.69 -33.02
N SER A 181 7.24 17.03 -33.12
CA SER A 181 7.81 18.32 -32.74
C SER A 181 6.83 19.48 -32.96
N ASN A 182 6.37 20.14 -31.88
CA ASN A 182 5.64 21.42 -31.97
C ASN A 182 6.60 22.59 -32.30
N VAL A 183 7.76 22.31 -32.90
CA VAL A 183 8.60 23.36 -33.43
C VAL A 183 7.78 24.02 -34.54
N ALA A 184 7.43 25.29 -34.32
CA ALA A 184 6.72 26.08 -35.30
C ALA A 184 7.49 26.01 -36.62
N GLU A 185 6.91 25.35 -37.61
CA GLU A 185 7.47 25.30 -38.94
C GLU A 185 7.32 26.72 -39.50
N GLY A 186 8.43 27.46 -39.56
CA GLY A 186 8.47 28.88 -39.94
C GLY A 186 8.15 29.15 -41.42
N GLY A 187 7.36 28.28 -42.04
CA GLY A 187 7.04 28.27 -43.46
C GLY A 187 5.84 29.13 -43.84
N LEU A 188 5.18 29.80 -42.89
CA LEU A 188 4.07 30.69 -43.24
C LEU A 188 4.58 31.92 -43.99
N VAL A 189 4.13 32.09 -45.24
CA VAL A 189 4.49 33.24 -46.08
C VAL A 189 3.38 34.28 -46.02
N ALA A 190 3.72 35.50 -45.57
CA ALA A 190 2.79 36.62 -45.52
C ALA A 190 2.23 36.93 -46.92
N GLY A 191 0.90 36.94 -47.05
CA GLY A 191 0.19 37.13 -48.31
C GLY A 191 -0.07 35.84 -49.11
N VAL A 192 0.33 34.67 -48.60
CA VAL A 192 -0.04 33.35 -49.16
C VAL A 192 -0.81 32.54 -48.13
N ASP A 193 -0.24 32.36 -46.94
CA ASP A 193 -0.82 31.50 -45.89
C ASP A 193 -1.60 32.29 -44.84
N TYR A 194 -1.37 33.60 -44.73
CA TYR A 194 -2.12 34.54 -43.90
C TYR A 194 -2.05 35.98 -44.43
#